data_AF-A0A5K1EH67-F1
#
_entry.id   AF-A0A5K1EH67-F1
#
_cell.length_a   1.000
_cell.length_b   1.000
_cell.length_c   1.000
_cell.angle_alpha   90.00
_cell.angle_beta   90.00
_cell.angle_gamma   90.00
#
_symmetry.space_group_name_H-M   'P 1'
#
loop_
_entity.id
_entity.type
_entity.pdbx_description
1 polymer ?
#
loop_
_entity_poly.entity_id
_entity_poly.type
_entity_poly.pdbx_seq_one_letter_code
_entity_poly.pdbx_strand_id
1 'polypeptide(L)' 'CTLTNTTNGIRIKSWQASPLVTSARNMTFDNVIAYNVANPIIIDQNYCPYKNGCPQL' A
#
# COMPACT_ATOMS: atom_id res chain seq x y z
N CYS A 1 16.77 -4.03 -4.08
CA CYS A 1 17.03 -3.19 -2.89
C CYS A 1 16.80 -4.01 -1.62
N THR A 2 17.24 -3.53 -0.46
CA THR A 2 16.97 -4.19 0.83
C THR A 2 16.19 -3.25 1.75
N LEU A 3 15.05 -3.71 2.24
CA LEU A 3 14.21 -3.02 3.21
C LEU A 3 14.39 -3.70 4.56
N THR A 4 14.81 -2.95 5.58
CA THR A 4 15.19 -3.51 6.89
C THR A 4 14.44 -2.81 8.02
N ASN A 5 13.84 -3.57 8.94
CA ASN A 5 13.17 -3.04 10.15
C ASN A 5 12.06 -2.03 9.84
N THR A 6 11.33 -2.19 8.72
CA THR A 6 10.23 -1.29 8.34
C THR A 6 8.87 -1.92 8.63
N THR A 7 7.84 -1.08 8.77
CA THR A 7 6.47 -1.58 8.93
C THR A 7 5.92 -2.19 7.64
N ASN A 8 6.35 -1.70 6.47
CA ASN A 8 5.89 -2.18 5.17
C ASN A 8 7.07 -2.27 4.21
N GLY A 9 7.05 -3.29 3.35
CA GLY A 9 7.96 -3.43 2.23
C GLY A 9 7.37 -2.72 1.02
N ILE A 10 6.73 -3.49 0.13
CA ILE A 10 5.95 -2.95 -0.98
C ILE A 10 4.53 -2.67 -0.49
N ARG A 11 4.07 -1.43 -0.64
CA ARG A 11 2.69 -1.03 -0.31
C ARG A 11 2.02 -0.37 -1.50
N ILE A 12 0.97 -1.00 -2.01
CA ILE A 12 0.04 -0.40 -2.99
C ILE A 12 -1.22 -0.03 -2.23
N LYS A 13 -1.69 1.21 -2.37
CA LYS A 13 -2.87 1.71 -1.66
C LYS A 13 -3.77 2.52 -2.58
N SER A 14 -5.08 2.28 -2.55
CA SER A 14 -6.08 3.13 -3.19
C SER A 14 -7.00 3.74 -2.14
N TRP A 15 -7.28 5.03 -2.30
CA TRP A 15 -8.19 5.73 -1.39
C TRP A 15 -9.59 5.17 -1.53
N GLN A 16 -10.18 4.73 -0.42
CA GLN A 16 -11.50 4.08 -0.44
C GLN A 16 -12.62 4.97 -0.97
N ALA A 17 -12.51 6.28 -0.78
CA ALA A 17 -13.51 7.26 -1.22
C ALA A 17 -13.09 7.94 -2.52
N SER A 18 -12.29 7.25 -3.34
CA SER A 18 -11.91 7.78 -4.64
C SER A 18 -13.17 8.10 -5.45
N PRO A 19 -13.32 9.34 -5.95
CA PRO A 19 -14.52 9.76 -6.67
C PRO A 19 -14.64 9.08 -8.04
N LEU A 20 -13.58 8.40 -8.48
CA LEU A 20 -13.49 7.73 -9.77
C LEU A 20 -12.91 6.32 -9.58
N VAL A 21 -13.23 5.43 -10.52
CA VAL A 21 -12.57 4.12 -10.60
C VAL A 21 -11.10 4.35 -10.95
N THR A 22 -10.21 3.96 -10.04
CA THR A 22 -8.76 4.09 -10.24
C THR A 22 -8.13 2.74 -10.59
N SER A 23 -7.06 2.80 -11.37
CA SER A 23 -6.34 1.61 -11.84
C SER A 23 -4.83 1.87 -11.78
N ALA A 24 -4.11 0.97 -11.12
CA ALA A 24 -2.66 0.89 -11.17
C ALA A 24 -2.28 -0.46 -11.76
N ARG A 25 -1.53 -0.48 -12.87
CA ARG A 25 -1.20 -1.68 -13.66
C ARG A 25 0.24 -1.61 -14.14
N ASN A 26 0.79 -2.74 -14.55
CA ASN A 26 2.14 -2.86 -15.11
C ASN A 26 3.25 -2.36 -14.15
N MET A 27 3.19 -2.79 -12.89
CA MET A 27 4.20 -2.51 -11.88
C MET A 27 5.04 -3.77 -11.65
N THR A 28 6.36 -3.67 -11.75
CA THR A 28 7.31 -4.75 -11.45
C THR A 28 8.16 -4.35 -10.25
N PHE A 29 8.22 -5.22 -9.26
CA PHE A 29 9.15 -5.12 -8.15
C PHE A 29 10.05 -6.33 -8.18
N ASP A 30 11.32 -6.11 -8.48
CA ASP A 30 12.30 -7.17 -8.65
C ASP A 30 13.49 -6.97 -7.72
N ASN A 31 14.09 -8.09 -7.30
CA ASN A 31 15.25 -8.14 -6.42
C ASN A 31 15.09 -7.28 -5.13
N VAL A 32 13.91 -7.34 -4.51
CA VAL A 32 13.60 -6.68 -3.22
C VAL A 32 13.77 -7.69 -2.08
N ILE A 33 14.73 -7.41 -1.19
CA ILE A 33 14.96 -8.19 0.02
C ILE A 33 14.24 -7.50 1.18
N ALA A 34 13.35 -8.21 1.86
CA ALA A 34 12.65 -7.71 3.06
C ALA A 34 13.23 -8.40 4.31
N TYR A 35 13.99 -7.67 5.10
CA TYR A 35 14.62 -8.16 6.34
C TYR A 35 13.93 -7.55 7.57
N ASN A 36 13.30 -8.40 8.39
CA ASN A 36 12.53 -7.94 9.56
C ASN A 36 11.50 -6.83 9.23
N VAL A 37 10.78 -7.00 8.13
CA VAL A 37 9.71 -6.09 7.70
C VAL A 37 8.37 -6.65 8.13
N ALA A 38 7.55 -5.86 8.83
CA ALA A 38 6.29 -6.36 9.40
C ALA A 38 5.26 -6.77 8.34
N ASN A 39 5.14 -5.98 7.26
CA ASN A 39 4.27 -6.28 6.12
C ASN A 39 5.10 -6.25 4.82
N PRO A 40 5.76 -7.34 4.41
CA PRO A 40 6.66 -7.35 3.25
C PRO A 40 5.98 -6.90 1.94
N ILE A 41 4.73 -7.31 1.72
CA ILE A 41 3.89 -6.84 0.61
C ILE A 41 2.47 -6.63 1.14
N ILE A 42 1.88 -5.46 0.86
CA ILE A 42 0.49 -5.15 1.21
C ILE A 42 -0.20 -4.38 0.07
N ILE A 43 -1.42 -4.80 -0.24
CA ILE A 43 -2.32 -4.13 -1.18
C ILE A 43 -3.58 -3.74 -0.41
N ASP A 44 -3.75 -2.44 -0.19
CA ASP A 44 -4.83 -1.88 0.62
C ASP A 44 -5.76 -1.05 -0.27
N GLN A 45 -6.84 -1.68 -0.74
CA GLN A 45 -7.81 -1.00 -1.61
C GLN A 45 -8.80 -0.10 -0.85
N ASN A 46 -8.83 -0.22 0.47
CA ASN A 46 -9.70 0.56 1.36
C ASN A 46 -8.86 1.55 2.18
N TYR A 47 -7.80 2.11 1.59
CA TYR A 47 -6.89 2.92 2.35
C TYR A 47 -7.58 4.18 2.85
N CYS A 48 -7.50 4.38 4.16
CA CYS A 48 -7.99 5.55 4.83
C CYS A 48 -6.89 6.24 5.66
N PRO A 49 -6.41 7.43 5.27
CA PRO A 49 -5.41 8.15 6.05
C PRO A 49 -5.98 8.95 7.22
N TYR A 50 -7.31 9.10 7.31
CA TYR A 50 -7.97 10.02 8.23
C TYR A 50 -8.34 9.35 9.56
N LYS A 51 -8.02 10.02 10.68
CA LYS A 51 -8.31 9.52 12.03
C LYS A 51 -9.80 9.47 12.36
N ASN A 52 -10.59 10.37 11.77
CA ASN A 52 -12.03 10.51 12.05
C ASN A 52 -12.87 9.62 11.11
N GLY A 53 -12.27 8.55 10.58
CA GLY A 53 -12.86 7.75 9.51
C GLY A 53 -12.69 8.41 8.15
N CYS A 54 -12.92 7.62 7.12
CA CYS A 54 -12.90 8.13 5.76
C CYS A 54 -14.28 8.56 5.31
N PRO A 55 -14.35 9.56 4.41
CA PRO A 55 -15.58 9.83 3.70
C PRO A 55 -16.15 8.52 3.16
N GLN A 56 -17.45 8.31 3.39
CA GLN A 56 -18.19 7.29 2.68
C GLN A 56 -18.75 7.97 1.43
N LEU A 57 -18.75 7.25 0.31
CA LEU A 57 -19.48 7.68 -0.89
C LEU A 57 -20.99 7.50 -0.66
#